data_AF-A0A7X7MTB3-F1
#
_entry.id   AF-A0A7X7MTB3-F1
#
_cell.length_a   1.000
_cell.length_b   1.000
_cell.length_c   1.000
_cell.angle_alpha   90.00
_cell.angle_beta   90.00
_cell.angle_gamma   90.00
#
_symmetry.space_group_name_H-M   'P 1'
#
loop_
_entity.id
_entity.type
_entity.pdbx_description
1 polymer ?
#
loop_
_entity_poly.entity_id
_entity_poly.type
_entity_poly.pdbx_seq_one_letter_code
_entity_poly.pdbx_strand_id
1 'polypeptide(L)'
;MKKDSACFVRVERSLSDLLGPAYTGASGAADAFLNGEDISAGAAAAVEKVDFYPEALRARLSDMLDKVGTQVIETTLRNTAAGATAEKFRTATKTGAAPLSALGYYRVGEDGRLYLMTKSEHYHAPLGHAFPGYTLIEKARALGIPNATHNNTRGFITRRLEEELVRTANG
;
A
#
# COMPACT_ATOMS: atom_id res chain seq x y z
N MET A 1 37.92 11.72 -1.11
CA MET A 1 37.17 10.51 -1.47
C MET A 1 35.72 10.90 -1.70
N LYS A 2 35.23 10.84 -2.94
CA LYS A 2 33.79 10.93 -3.22
C LYS A 2 33.14 9.71 -2.54
N LYS A 3 32.13 9.92 -1.69
CA LYS A 3 31.34 8.81 -1.12
C LYS A 3 30.63 8.11 -2.26
N ASP A 4 31.06 6.89 -2.57
CA ASP A 4 30.21 5.93 -3.26
C ASP A 4 29.03 5.65 -2.32
N SER A 5 27.86 6.22 -2.64
CA SER A 5 26.58 5.50 -2.68
C SER A 5 25.43 6.52 -2.79
N ALA A 6 25.14 6.94 -4.01
CA ALA A 6 23.80 7.39 -4.40
C ALA A 6 23.04 6.23 -5.08
N CYS A 7 23.32 4.98 -4.66
CA CYS A 7 22.65 3.81 -5.21
C CYS A 7 21.32 3.61 -4.50
N PHE A 8 20.24 3.45 -5.27
CA PHE A 8 18.95 3.07 -4.72
C PHE A 8 19.06 1.70 -4.02
N VAL A 9 18.72 1.64 -2.73
CA VAL A 9 18.70 0.40 -1.97
C VAL A 9 17.34 -0.26 -2.16
N ARG A 10 17.31 -1.35 -2.92
CA ARG A 10 16.09 -2.16 -3.10
C ARG A 10 15.68 -2.78 -1.77
N VAL A 11 14.41 -2.60 -1.41
CA VAL A 11 13.81 -3.21 -0.23
C VAL A 11 12.81 -4.25 -0.68
N GLU A 12 13.07 -5.50 -0.29
CA GLU A 12 12.22 -6.63 -0.63
C GLU A 12 12.08 -7.53 0.60
N ARG A 13 10.84 -7.91 0.95
CA ARG A 13 10.52 -8.73 2.12
C ARG A 13 9.37 -9.68 1.84
N SER A 14 9.40 -10.84 2.48
CA SER A 14 8.28 -11.77 2.63
C SER A 14 7.66 -11.67 4.04
N LEU A 15 6.56 -12.38 4.30
CA LEU A 15 6.01 -12.48 5.66
C LEU A 15 6.98 -13.19 6.60
N SER A 16 7.67 -14.21 6.12
CA SER A 16 8.68 -14.95 6.88
C SER A 16 9.88 -14.07 7.24
N ASP A 17 10.28 -13.15 6.35
CA ASP A 17 11.37 -12.20 6.64
C ASP A 17 10.99 -11.22 7.76
N LEU A 18 9.69 -10.87 7.87
CA LEU A 18 9.19 -9.90 8.86
C LEU A 18 8.79 -10.54 10.19
N LEU A 19 8.15 -11.71 10.14
CA LEU A 19 7.48 -12.35 11.27
C LEU A 19 8.17 -13.64 11.74
N GLY A 20 9.10 -14.17 10.93
CA GLY A 20 9.82 -15.40 11.19
C GLY A 20 9.03 -16.65 10.76
N PRO A 21 9.75 -17.70 10.30
CA PRO A 21 9.13 -18.92 9.76
C PRO A 21 8.29 -19.69 10.79
N ALA A 22 8.65 -19.61 12.07
CA ALA A 22 7.92 -20.26 13.15
C ALA A 22 6.51 -19.68 13.31
N TYR A 23 6.38 -18.36 13.27
CA TYR A 23 5.07 -17.70 13.37
C TYR A 23 4.22 -17.96 12.12
N THR A 24 4.80 -17.78 10.93
CA THR A 24 4.06 -17.98 9.67
C THR A 24 3.61 -19.43 9.52
N GLY A 25 4.42 -20.40 9.95
CA GLY A 25 4.05 -21.81 9.98
C GLY A 25 2.89 -22.10 10.95
N ALA A 26 2.92 -21.52 12.15
CA ALA A 26 1.83 -21.65 13.12
C ALA A 26 0.52 -21.02 12.62
N SER A 27 0.60 -19.85 11.97
CA SER A 27 -0.57 -19.20 11.35
C SER A 27 -1.16 -20.06 10.24
N GLY A 28 -0.35 -20.57 9.32
CA GLY A 28 -0.83 -21.44 8.24
C GLY A 28 -1.43 -22.75 8.75
N ALA A 29 -0.84 -23.36 9.78
CA ALA A 29 -1.40 -24.56 10.40
C ALA A 29 -2.75 -24.29 11.09
N ALA A 30 -2.89 -23.13 11.76
CA ALA A 30 -4.15 -22.73 12.37
C ALA A 30 -5.24 -22.50 11.30
N ASP A 31 -4.91 -21.84 10.20
CA ASP A 31 -5.84 -21.62 9.09
C ASP A 31 -6.28 -22.91 8.41
N ALA A 32 -5.33 -23.80 8.11
CA ALA A 32 -5.60 -25.12 7.54
C ALA A 32 -6.56 -25.92 8.43
N PHE A 33 -6.35 -25.90 9.76
CA PHE A 33 -7.26 -26.53 10.71
C PHE A 33 -8.67 -25.90 10.67
N LEU A 34 -8.78 -24.57 10.61
CA LEU A 34 -10.06 -23.86 10.60
C LEU A 34 -10.85 -24.10 9.30
N ASN A 35 -10.17 -24.21 8.16
CA ASN A 35 -10.79 -24.38 6.85
C ASN A 35 -10.90 -25.85 6.40
N GLY A 36 -10.28 -26.79 7.13
CA GLY A 36 -10.22 -28.20 6.72
C GLY A 36 -9.33 -28.43 5.50
N GLU A 37 -8.35 -27.55 5.29
CA GLU A 37 -7.42 -27.58 4.16
C GLU A 37 -6.08 -28.24 4.54
N ASP A 38 -5.26 -28.54 3.54
CA ASP A 38 -3.87 -28.95 3.78
C ASP A 38 -2.99 -27.71 4.08
N ILE A 39 -2.03 -27.88 4.99
CA ILE A 39 -1.10 -26.84 5.46
C ILE A 39 -0.29 -26.23 4.29
N SER A 40 -0.14 -26.97 3.19
CA SER A 40 0.60 -26.55 2.00
C SER A 40 0.00 -25.34 1.27
N ALA A 41 -1.30 -25.04 1.43
CA ALA A 41 -1.98 -23.99 0.68
C ALA A 41 -1.45 -22.58 0.95
N GLY A 42 -1.09 -22.27 2.21
CA GLY A 42 -0.59 -20.94 2.61
C GLY A 42 0.94 -20.78 2.57
N ALA A 43 1.69 -21.87 2.38
CA ALA A 43 3.14 -21.88 2.58
C ALA A 43 3.90 -20.98 1.58
N ALA A 44 3.43 -20.90 0.33
CA ALA A 44 4.03 -20.04 -0.69
C ALA A 44 3.89 -18.55 -0.32
N ALA A 45 2.71 -18.15 0.18
CA ALA A 45 2.44 -16.76 0.58
C ALA A 45 3.36 -16.29 1.72
N ALA A 46 3.81 -17.21 2.58
CA ALA A 46 4.71 -16.91 3.68
C ALA A 46 6.13 -16.52 3.24
N VAL A 47 6.65 -17.12 2.16
CA VAL A 47 8.05 -16.97 1.72
C VAL A 47 8.23 -16.13 0.46
N GLU A 48 7.14 -15.90 -0.29
CA GLU A 48 7.20 -15.09 -1.49
C GLU A 48 7.52 -13.62 -1.13
N LYS A 49 8.59 -13.14 -1.75
CA LYS A 49 9.11 -11.80 -1.52
C LYS A 49 8.38 -10.76 -2.36
N VAL A 50 8.14 -9.59 -1.76
CA VAL A 50 7.53 -8.43 -2.40
C VAL A 50 8.56 -7.31 -2.49
N ASP A 51 8.87 -6.86 -3.70
CA ASP A 51 9.66 -5.65 -3.93
C ASP A 51 8.80 -4.43 -3.61
N PHE A 52 9.26 -3.61 -2.67
CA PHE A 52 8.49 -2.46 -2.18
C PHE A 52 8.54 -1.29 -3.16
N TYR A 53 9.54 -1.23 -4.04
CA TYR A 53 9.66 -0.15 -5.01
C TYR A 53 10.38 -0.64 -6.28
N PRO A 54 9.68 -1.43 -7.10
CA PRO A 54 10.26 -2.06 -8.28
C PRO A 54 10.60 -1.03 -9.36
N GLU A 55 11.60 -1.34 -10.18
CA GLU A 55 12.09 -0.46 -11.25
C GLU A 55 10.97 -0.02 -12.20
N ALA A 56 10.09 -0.95 -12.57
CA ALA A 56 8.98 -0.67 -13.47
C ALA A 56 8.03 0.39 -12.88
N LEU A 57 7.78 0.37 -11.57
CA LEU A 57 6.98 1.40 -10.91
C LEU A 57 7.72 2.75 -10.93
N ARG A 58 9.02 2.75 -10.60
CA ARG A 58 9.83 3.98 -10.61
C ARG A 58 9.89 4.63 -11.98
N ALA A 59 10.13 3.85 -13.02
CA ALA A 59 10.12 4.30 -14.41
C ALA A 59 8.73 4.86 -14.77
N ARG A 60 7.67 4.10 -14.47
CA ARG A 60 6.29 4.53 -14.73
C ARG A 60 5.93 5.85 -14.07
N LEU A 61 6.34 6.07 -12.83
CA LEU A 61 6.12 7.33 -12.11
C LEU A 61 6.93 8.48 -12.74
N SER A 62 8.14 8.22 -13.22
CA SER A 62 8.96 9.24 -13.89
C SER A 62 8.35 9.65 -15.24
N ASP A 63 7.87 8.68 -16.02
CA ASP A 63 7.29 8.86 -17.36
C ASP A 63 5.92 9.57 -17.39
N MET A 64 5.37 9.92 -16.22
CA MET A 64 4.11 10.64 -16.09
C MET A 64 4.28 12.11 -15.74
N LEU A 65 5.50 12.57 -15.44
CA LEU A 65 5.73 13.91 -14.93
C LEU A 65 5.36 15.01 -15.93
N ASP A 66 5.65 14.79 -17.21
CA ASP A 66 5.33 15.71 -18.32
C ASP A 66 3.83 15.77 -18.64
N LYS A 67 3.04 14.79 -18.18
CA LYS A 67 1.59 14.69 -18.40
C LYS A 67 0.76 15.36 -17.31
N VAL A 68 1.38 15.87 -16.25
CA VAL A 68 0.64 16.55 -15.17
C VAL A 68 -0.15 17.73 -15.71
N GLY A 69 -1.42 17.83 -15.31
CA GLY A 69 -2.36 18.85 -15.76
C GLY A 69 -3.03 18.54 -17.10
N THR A 70 -2.58 17.53 -17.84
CA THR A 70 -3.19 17.09 -19.11
C THR A 70 -4.28 16.04 -18.87
N GLN A 71 -5.21 15.90 -19.83
CA GLN A 71 -6.19 14.82 -19.82
C GLN A 71 -5.50 13.52 -20.26
N VAL A 72 -5.55 12.50 -19.41
CA VAL A 72 -4.85 11.21 -19.61
C VAL A 72 -5.79 10.02 -19.83
N ILE A 73 -7.09 10.23 -19.67
CA ILE A 73 -8.14 9.25 -20.01
C ILE A 73 -9.22 9.89 -20.88
N GLU A 74 -9.81 9.11 -21.79
CA GLU A 74 -10.88 9.58 -22.67
C GLU A 74 -12.23 9.66 -21.95
N THR A 75 -12.53 8.66 -21.12
CA THR A 75 -13.79 8.57 -20.37
C THR A 75 -13.71 9.31 -19.04
N THR A 76 -14.24 10.54 -19.02
CA THR A 76 -14.34 11.39 -17.82
C THR A 76 -15.67 11.17 -17.08
N LEU A 77 -15.69 11.31 -15.75
CA LEU A 77 -16.93 11.32 -14.98
C LEU A 77 -17.57 12.71 -15.02
N ARG A 78 -18.55 12.90 -15.92
CA ARG A 78 -19.22 14.21 -16.10
C ARG A 78 -20.38 14.42 -15.13
N ASN A 79 -21.09 13.36 -14.80
CA ASN A 79 -22.25 13.38 -13.90
C ASN A 79 -21.86 12.69 -12.60
N THR A 80 -21.33 13.46 -11.65
CA THR A 80 -20.94 12.98 -10.32
C THR A 80 -22.03 13.28 -9.28
N ALA A 81 -22.06 12.49 -8.21
CA ALA A 81 -22.98 12.71 -7.11
C ALA A 81 -22.56 13.96 -6.31
N ALA A 82 -23.51 14.85 -6.02
CA ALA A 82 -23.23 16.05 -5.23
C ALA A 82 -23.02 15.78 -3.73
N GLY A 83 -23.39 14.59 -3.25
CA GLY A 83 -23.46 14.26 -1.83
C GLY A 83 -24.58 15.03 -1.10
N ALA A 84 -24.77 14.72 0.19
CA ALA A 84 -25.74 15.39 1.07
C ALA A 84 -25.11 16.61 1.75
N THR A 85 -24.71 17.61 0.96
CA THR A 85 -23.98 18.80 1.46
C THR A 85 -24.77 20.10 1.30
N ALA A 86 -24.38 21.14 2.05
CA ALA A 86 -24.95 22.47 1.89
C ALA A 86 -24.56 23.08 0.54
N GLU A 87 -25.45 23.89 -0.02
CA GLU A 87 -25.27 24.50 -1.35
C GLU A 87 -23.92 25.22 -1.49
N LYS A 88 -23.52 26.02 -0.50
CA LYS A 88 -22.23 26.73 -0.51
C LYS A 88 -21.03 25.79 -0.62
N PHE A 89 -21.08 24.64 0.05
CA PHE A 89 -20.01 23.65 -0.02
C PHE A 89 -20.00 22.97 -1.38
N ARG A 90 -21.19 22.63 -1.91
CA ARG A 90 -21.35 22.07 -3.25
C ARG A 90 -20.73 22.98 -4.32
N THR A 91 -21.04 24.28 -4.29
CA THR A 91 -20.49 25.26 -5.25
C THR A 91 -18.97 25.44 -5.11
N ALA A 92 -18.43 25.35 -3.90
CA ALA A 92 -17.00 25.51 -3.65
C ALA A 92 -16.18 24.24 -3.97
N THR A 93 -16.83 23.08 -4.06
CA THR A 93 -16.15 21.79 -4.28
C THR A 93 -15.70 21.66 -5.73
N LYS A 94 -14.41 21.35 -5.93
CA LYS A 94 -13.81 21.10 -7.26
C LYS A 94 -13.84 19.60 -7.58
N THR A 95 -15.01 19.07 -7.92
CA THR A 95 -15.18 17.63 -8.16
C THR A 95 -14.32 17.12 -9.32
N GLY A 96 -14.01 17.95 -10.31
CA GLY A 96 -13.10 17.57 -11.40
C GLY A 96 -11.73 17.04 -10.94
N ALA A 97 -11.19 17.56 -9.83
CA ALA A 97 -9.92 17.09 -9.27
C ALA A 97 -10.10 15.96 -8.24
N ALA A 98 -11.33 15.53 -7.95
CA ALA A 98 -11.60 14.43 -7.03
C ALA A 98 -11.09 13.11 -7.64
N PRO A 99 -10.43 12.24 -6.85
CA PRO A 99 -9.73 11.07 -7.37
C PRO A 99 -10.69 10.00 -7.89
N LEU A 100 -10.48 9.56 -9.14
CA LEU A 100 -11.00 8.29 -9.67
C LEU A 100 -10.06 7.12 -9.34
N SER A 101 -8.74 7.36 -9.42
CA SER A 101 -7.71 6.37 -9.13
C SER A 101 -6.39 7.08 -8.81
N ALA A 102 -5.45 6.37 -8.20
CA ALA A 102 -4.15 6.91 -7.80
C ALA A 102 -3.02 5.86 -7.83
N LEU A 103 -1.81 6.32 -8.13
CA LEU A 103 -0.58 5.52 -8.15
C LEU A 103 0.61 6.38 -7.73
N GLY A 104 1.36 5.94 -6.73
CA GLY A 104 2.46 6.70 -6.15
C GLY A 104 1.99 8.09 -5.71
N TYR A 105 2.62 9.12 -6.23
CA TYR A 105 2.28 10.53 -5.98
C TYR A 105 1.37 11.13 -7.06
N TYR A 106 0.69 10.32 -7.86
CA TYR A 106 -0.30 10.79 -8.84
C TYR A 106 -1.72 10.34 -8.54
N ARG A 107 -2.69 11.15 -8.94
CA ARG A 107 -4.10 10.76 -9.07
C ARG A 107 -4.66 11.19 -10.42
N VAL A 108 -5.67 10.46 -10.90
CA VAL A 108 -6.49 10.89 -12.03
C VAL A 108 -7.81 11.42 -11.48
N GLY A 109 -8.18 12.65 -11.87
CA GLY A 109 -9.42 13.30 -11.44
C GLY A 109 -10.66 12.81 -12.17
N GLU A 110 -11.86 13.16 -11.69
CA GLU A 110 -13.13 12.96 -12.41
C GLU A 110 -13.13 13.60 -13.80
N ASP A 111 -12.39 14.70 -13.97
CA ASP A 111 -12.18 15.37 -15.26
C ASP A 111 -11.19 14.65 -16.19
N GLY A 112 -10.66 13.50 -15.76
CA GLY A 112 -9.71 12.69 -16.49
C GLY A 112 -8.30 13.26 -16.57
N ARG A 113 -7.98 14.33 -15.82
CA ARG A 113 -6.65 14.92 -15.78
C ARG A 113 -5.75 14.23 -14.77
N LEU A 114 -4.45 14.20 -15.08
CA LEU A 114 -3.43 13.74 -14.16
C LEU A 114 -3.02 14.86 -13.20
N TYR A 115 -3.06 14.58 -11.91
CA TYR A 115 -2.67 15.50 -10.85
C TYR A 115 -1.47 14.95 -10.08
N LEU A 116 -0.51 15.83 -9.80
CA LEU A 116 0.59 15.55 -8.87
C LEU A 116 0.13 15.87 -7.44
N MET A 117 0.15 14.86 -6.57
CA MET A 117 -0.17 15.01 -5.15
C MET A 117 1.10 15.39 -4.40
N THR A 118 1.17 16.65 -3.97
CA THR A 118 2.27 17.16 -3.15
C THR A 118 1.85 17.22 -1.67
N LYS A 119 2.72 17.71 -0.78
CA LYS A 119 2.47 17.71 0.67
C LYS A 119 1.11 18.34 1.00
N SER A 120 0.43 17.73 1.99
CA SER A 120 -0.87 18.10 2.58
C SER A 120 -2.13 17.43 2.02
N GLU A 121 -2.02 16.55 1.00
CA GLU A 121 -3.22 15.84 0.53
C GLU A 121 -3.48 14.47 1.21
N HIS A 122 -2.48 13.74 1.76
CA HIS A 122 -2.71 12.47 2.51
C HIS A 122 -1.55 12.07 3.47
N TYR A 123 -1.87 11.38 4.57
CA TYR A 123 -0.92 10.83 5.57
C TYR A 123 -0.02 9.67 5.06
N HIS A 124 -0.19 9.22 3.82
CA HIS A 124 0.65 8.18 3.18
C HIS A 124 1.81 8.74 2.33
N ALA A 125 2.16 10.01 2.53
CA ALA A 125 3.12 10.74 1.72
C ALA A 125 4.51 10.11 1.51
N PRO A 126 5.10 9.26 2.39
CA PRO A 126 6.42 8.71 2.07
C PRO A 126 6.39 7.59 1.02
N LEU A 127 5.28 6.85 0.87
CA LEU A 127 5.22 5.66 -0.01
C LEU A 127 4.23 5.81 -1.19
N GLY A 128 3.27 6.73 -1.08
CA GLY A 128 2.28 7.01 -2.13
C GLY A 128 1.14 5.98 -2.20
N HIS A 129 0.24 6.17 -3.17
CA HIS A 129 -0.90 5.28 -3.41
C HIS A 129 -0.48 3.99 -4.12
N ALA A 130 -1.24 2.92 -3.86
CA ALA A 130 -0.96 1.58 -4.40
C ALA A 130 0.49 1.12 -4.15
N PHE A 131 1.01 1.43 -2.96
CA PHE A 131 2.34 0.99 -2.53
C PHE A 131 2.46 -0.53 -2.64
N PRO A 132 3.44 -1.06 -3.41
CA PRO A 132 3.58 -2.50 -3.64
C PRO A 132 3.69 -3.35 -2.38
N GLY A 133 4.26 -2.82 -1.29
CA GLY A 133 4.35 -3.56 -0.03
C GLY A 133 2.99 -3.92 0.58
N TYR A 134 1.88 -3.28 0.19
CA TYR A 134 0.54 -3.69 0.59
C TYR A 134 0.16 -5.09 0.08
N THR A 135 0.85 -5.64 -0.93
CA THR A 135 0.69 -7.05 -1.31
C THR A 135 0.99 -8.00 -0.16
N LEU A 136 1.83 -7.62 0.81
CA LEU A 136 2.05 -8.43 2.02
C LEU A 136 0.77 -8.58 2.85
N ILE A 137 -0.16 -7.63 2.81
CA ILE A 137 -1.45 -7.75 3.50
C ILE A 137 -2.29 -8.84 2.83
N GLU A 138 -2.33 -8.87 1.50
CA GLU A 138 -3.04 -9.91 0.75
C GLU A 138 -2.40 -11.29 0.98
N LYS A 139 -1.07 -11.38 1.00
CA LYS A 139 -0.37 -12.60 1.37
C LYS A 139 -0.66 -13.03 2.80
N ALA A 140 -0.76 -12.08 3.74
CA ALA A 140 -1.09 -12.37 5.13
C ALA A 140 -2.51 -12.97 5.23
N ARG A 141 -3.47 -12.42 4.47
CA ARG A 141 -4.82 -12.98 4.36
C ARG A 141 -4.80 -14.39 3.79
N ALA A 142 -4.03 -14.64 2.73
CA ALA A 142 -3.88 -15.97 2.13
C ALA A 142 -3.18 -16.99 3.06
N LEU A 143 -2.37 -16.53 4.02
CA LEU A 143 -1.77 -17.35 5.07
C LEU A 143 -2.72 -17.58 6.26
N GLY A 144 -3.92 -16.99 6.26
CA GLY A 144 -4.86 -17.07 7.37
C GLY A 144 -4.54 -16.15 8.53
N ILE A 145 -3.91 -15.01 8.26
CA ILE A 145 -3.77 -13.89 9.20
C ILE A 145 -4.90 -12.89 8.90
N PRO A 146 -6.07 -13.01 9.55
CA PRO A 146 -7.19 -12.12 9.28
C PRO A 146 -6.96 -10.74 9.89
N ASN A 147 -7.45 -9.70 9.20
CA ASN A 147 -7.54 -8.34 9.74
C ASN A 147 -8.73 -8.17 10.73
N ALA A 148 -9.10 -9.25 11.44
CA ALA A 148 -10.31 -9.31 12.25
C ALA A 148 -10.07 -8.94 13.72
N THR A 149 -8.82 -8.91 14.19
CA THR A 149 -8.51 -8.49 15.57
C THR A 149 -8.41 -6.97 15.63
N HIS A 150 -9.56 -6.32 15.76
CA HIS A 150 -9.62 -4.95 16.24
C HIS A 150 -9.02 -4.89 17.66
N ASN A 151 -8.21 -3.86 17.91
CA ASN A 151 -7.63 -3.26 19.14
C ASN A 151 -7.66 -3.93 20.55
N ASN A 152 -8.25 -5.10 20.78
CA ASN A 152 -8.42 -5.71 22.09
C ASN A 152 -7.43 -6.85 22.39
N THR A 153 -6.77 -7.41 21.36
CA THR A 153 -5.81 -8.52 21.55
C THR A 153 -4.42 -8.15 21.05
N ARG A 154 -3.46 -8.03 21.97
CA ARG A 154 -2.03 -7.80 21.67
C ARG A 154 -1.38 -9.09 21.14
N GLY A 155 -1.55 -9.35 19.84
CA GLY A 155 -1.04 -10.53 19.15
C GLY A 155 0.49 -10.52 18.91
N PHE A 156 1.00 -11.58 18.30
CA PHE A 156 2.43 -11.72 17.98
C PHE A 156 2.94 -10.57 17.09
N ILE A 157 2.24 -10.25 15.99
CA ILE A 157 2.67 -9.22 15.03
C ILE A 157 2.82 -7.85 15.72
N THR A 158 1.87 -7.48 16.60
CA THR A 158 1.95 -6.24 17.38
C THR A 158 3.17 -6.23 18.30
N ARG A 159 3.41 -7.31 19.04
CA ARG A 159 4.59 -7.44 19.92
C ARG A 159 5.90 -7.36 19.13
N ARG A 160 5.94 -8.00 17.97
CA ARG A 160 7.09 -7.97 17.07
C ARG A 160 7.35 -6.55 16.53
N LEU A 161 6.31 -5.82 16.16
CA LEU A 161 6.43 -4.43 15.74
C LEU A 161 6.96 -3.54 16.87
N GLU A 162 6.46 -3.72 18.09
CA GLU A 162 6.95 -2.97 19.27
C GLU A 162 8.45 -3.21 19.50
N GLU A 163 8.90 -4.47 19.46
CA GLU A 163 10.33 -4.83 19.56
C GLU A 163 11.16 -4.14 18.47
N GLU A 164 10.71 -4.19 17.21
CA GLU A 164 11.43 -3.59 16.09
C GLU A 164 11.46 -2.05 16.14
N LEU A 165 10.39 -1.42 16.64
CA LEU A 165 10.35 0.03 16.86
C LEU A 165 11.35 0.45 17.93
N VAL A 166 11.38 -0.26 19.08
CA VAL A 166 12.34 0.02 20.16
C VAL A 166 13.77 -0.24 19.68
N ARG A 167 14.01 -1.37 19.00
CA ARG A 167 15.32 -1.71 18.43
C ARG A 167 15.80 -0.60 17.49
N THR A 168 14.96 -0.17 16.54
CA THR A 168 15.33 0.83 15.54
C THR A 168 15.51 2.22 16.16
N ALA A 169 14.74 2.58 17.18
CA ALA A 169 14.89 3.85 17.89
C ALA A 169 16.23 3.94 18.66
N ASN A 170 16.77 2.81 19.11
CA ASN A 170 18.01 2.76 19.88
C ASN A 170 19.30 2.68 19.04
N GLY A 171 19.18 2.57 17.71
CA GLY A 171 20.31 2.41 16.78
C GLY A 171 20.79 0.97 16.61
#